data_AF-A0A7G8WGH8-F1
#
_entry.id   AF-A0A7G8WGH8-F1
#
_cell.length_a   1.000
_cell.length_b   1.000
_cell.length_c   1.000
_cell.angle_alpha   90.00
_cell.angle_beta   90.00
_cell.angle_gamma   90.00
#
_symmetry.space_group_name_H-M   'P 1'
#
loop_
_entity.id
_entity.type
_entity.pdbx_description
1 polymer ?
#
loop_
_entity_poly.entity_id
_entity_poly.type
_entity_poly.pdbx_seq_one_letter_code
_entity_poly.pdbx_strand_id
1 'polypeptide(L)'
;MTGPLRSPDISAVTGKPLSAGTRAGYAADWSLFTDWCTATSHTPLPADAATISAFAAACPAAPATRRRRLTALQHHHRIHGFQLPADHSAAPAEPTRALIDPGQVEWAMRLLPSTGWIGGLFGRRDRALLTVAAHTEIPYRQIAALTVGQLHLADGAASITDQHGAQHLVESDESPVLCGPCALVRWRRLLDITVARKTRMSEFLGHKAKEVTESSHHPCRAPQPIDPKTLQVSLFPPINQWGHLAVQIQSLTPRSVSRLARQAQTGLAAHRAVPVDEFTTALDGPAPTPEAPAPAVAVPRPVWDWAAANQKRNAAKAALAPLTDMLDDIDARINELAARARLLEDQ
;
A
#
# COMPACT_ATOMS: atom_id res chain seq x y z
N MET A 1 1.01 -63.84 -24.30
CA MET A 1 2.31 -63.35 -23.79
C MET A 1 2.46 -61.91 -24.25
N THR A 2 2.18 -60.96 -23.36
CA THR A 2 2.28 -59.53 -23.63
C THR A 2 2.78 -58.91 -22.33
N GLY A 3 4.06 -58.50 -22.33
CA GLY A 3 4.78 -58.04 -21.15
C GLY A 3 4.26 -56.69 -20.62
N PRO A 4 4.55 -56.34 -19.36
CA PRO A 4 4.05 -55.13 -18.74
C PRO A 4 4.71 -53.89 -19.38
N LEU A 5 3.89 -52.98 -19.88
CA LEU A 5 4.30 -51.65 -20.32
C LEU A 5 4.86 -50.89 -19.12
N ARG A 6 6.19 -50.64 -19.15
CA ARG A 6 6.93 -49.78 -18.23
C ARG A 6 6.24 -48.41 -18.12
N SER A 7 6.01 -47.97 -16.88
CA SER A 7 5.68 -46.57 -16.56
C SER A 7 6.77 -45.64 -17.12
N PRO A 8 6.42 -44.57 -17.87
CA PRO A 8 7.40 -43.56 -18.23
C PRO A 8 7.75 -42.74 -16.98
N ASP A 9 9.01 -42.85 -16.57
CA ASP A 9 9.64 -41.98 -15.58
C ASP A 9 9.86 -40.60 -16.21
N ILE A 10 9.01 -39.64 -15.87
CA ILE A 10 9.11 -38.25 -16.35
C ILE A 10 9.61 -37.38 -15.21
N SER A 11 10.82 -37.68 -14.76
CA SER A 11 11.62 -36.80 -13.92
C SER A 11 12.30 -35.71 -14.78
N ALA A 12 11.53 -34.83 -15.42
CA ALA A 12 12.11 -33.66 -16.09
C ALA A 12 11.05 -32.59 -16.44
N VAL A 13 10.78 -31.69 -15.50
CA VAL A 13 10.58 -30.22 -15.65
C VAL A 13 10.13 -29.72 -14.27
N THR A 14 10.95 -28.87 -13.64
CA THR A 14 10.94 -28.41 -12.23
C THR A 14 11.67 -29.32 -11.23
N GLY A 15 12.94 -29.00 -11.00
CA GLY A 15 13.83 -29.70 -10.08
C GLY A 15 13.45 -29.49 -8.61
N LYS A 16 12.68 -30.43 -8.06
CA LYS A 16 12.86 -31.11 -6.75
C LYS A 16 11.67 -32.06 -6.57
N PRO A 17 11.86 -33.31 -6.14
CA PRO A 17 10.73 -34.17 -5.83
C PRO A 17 9.86 -33.53 -4.74
N LEU A 18 8.55 -33.43 -4.98
CA LEU A 18 7.60 -32.93 -3.99
C LEU A 18 7.71 -33.75 -2.69
N SER A 19 7.65 -33.07 -1.54
CA SER A 19 7.67 -33.76 -0.24
C SER A 19 6.51 -34.75 -0.12
N ALA A 20 6.66 -35.80 0.70
CA ALA A 20 5.58 -36.78 0.92
C ALA A 20 4.28 -36.11 1.41
N GLY A 21 4.39 -35.10 2.28
CA GLY A 21 3.24 -34.31 2.74
C GLY A 21 2.58 -33.48 1.64
N THR A 22 3.37 -32.91 0.71
CA THR A 22 2.84 -32.18 -0.44
C THR A 22 2.11 -33.10 -1.42
N ARG A 23 2.64 -34.31 -1.67
CA ARG A 23 1.97 -35.31 -2.52
C ARG A 23 0.65 -35.80 -1.91
N ALA A 24 0.64 -36.09 -0.60
CA ALA A 24 -0.58 -36.50 0.10
C ALA A 24 -1.64 -35.37 0.07
N GLY A 25 -1.21 -34.12 0.26
CA GLY A 25 -2.09 -32.96 0.14
C GLY A 25 -2.69 -32.81 -1.26
N TYR A 26 -1.88 -33.00 -2.31
CA TYR A 26 -2.37 -32.93 -3.70
C TYR A 26 -3.32 -34.06 -4.04
N ALA A 27 -3.04 -35.29 -3.59
CA ALA A 27 -3.93 -36.43 -3.80
C ALA A 27 -5.30 -36.22 -3.12
N ALA A 28 -5.32 -35.67 -1.90
CA ALA A 28 -6.56 -35.34 -1.21
C ALA A 28 -7.34 -34.22 -1.92
N ASP A 29 -6.66 -33.17 -2.38
CA ASP A 29 -7.29 -32.08 -3.12
C ASP A 29 -7.82 -32.56 -4.49
N TRP A 30 -7.15 -33.51 -5.14
CA TRP A 30 -7.60 -34.13 -6.38
C TRP A 30 -8.85 -35.02 -6.19
N SER A 31 -8.87 -35.86 -5.14
CA SER A 31 -10.04 -36.67 -4.80
C SER A 31 -11.27 -35.80 -4.58
N LEU A 32 -11.14 -34.73 -3.79
CA LEU A 32 -12.24 -33.80 -3.54
C LEU A 32 -12.79 -33.20 -4.85
N PHE A 33 -11.91 -32.86 -5.79
CA PHE A 33 -12.30 -32.31 -7.09
C PHE A 33 -13.00 -33.35 -7.97
N THR A 34 -12.48 -34.58 -8.07
CA THR A 34 -13.10 -35.64 -8.86
C THR A 34 -14.45 -36.09 -8.31
N ASP A 35 -14.58 -36.13 -6.98
CA ASP A 35 -15.84 -36.45 -6.30
C ASP A 35 -16.89 -35.39 -6.57
N TRP A 36 -16.49 -34.10 -6.45
CA TRP A 36 -17.36 -32.98 -6.80
C TRP A 36 -17.77 -33.03 -8.28
N CYS A 37 -16.82 -33.21 -9.20
CA CYS A 37 -17.11 -33.30 -10.63
C CYS A 37 -18.11 -34.43 -10.94
N THR A 38 -17.97 -35.58 -10.29
CA THR A 38 -18.89 -36.72 -10.44
C THR A 38 -20.28 -36.39 -9.91
N ALA A 39 -20.39 -35.70 -8.77
CA ALA A 39 -21.65 -35.29 -8.17
C ALA A 39 -22.40 -34.22 -9.00
N THR A 40 -21.67 -33.35 -9.70
CA THR A 40 -22.23 -32.22 -10.46
C THR A 40 -22.20 -32.42 -11.97
N SER A 41 -21.91 -33.64 -12.45
CA SER A 41 -21.82 -33.98 -13.88
C SER A 41 -20.82 -33.13 -14.69
N HIS A 42 -19.70 -32.76 -14.08
CA HIS A 42 -18.58 -32.08 -14.74
C HIS A 42 -17.46 -33.05 -15.12
N THR A 43 -16.68 -32.71 -16.15
CA THR A 43 -15.52 -33.51 -16.58
C THR A 43 -14.26 -33.07 -15.82
N PRO A 44 -13.63 -33.94 -14.99
CA PRO A 44 -12.47 -33.56 -14.21
C PRO A 44 -11.18 -33.46 -15.03
N LEU A 45 -11.11 -34.11 -16.20
CA LEU A 45 -9.93 -34.09 -17.06
C LEU A 45 -10.31 -34.27 -18.55
N PRO A 46 -9.96 -33.32 -19.45
CA PRO A 46 -9.51 -31.96 -19.13
C PRO A 46 -10.65 -31.13 -18.54
N ALA A 47 -10.40 -30.48 -17.41
CA ALA A 47 -11.33 -29.50 -16.85
C ALA A 47 -11.19 -28.16 -17.60
N ASP A 48 -12.33 -27.54 -17.93
CA ASP A 48 -12.36 -26.18 -18.47
C ASP A 48 -12.36 -25.12 -17.36
N ALA A 49 -12.17 -23.85 -17.74
CA ALA A 49 -12.11 -22.74 -16.78
C ALA A 49 -13.44 -22.56 -16.00
N ALA A 50 -14.57 -22.88 -16.63
CA ALA A 50 -15.89 -22.82 -16.00
C ALA A 50 -16.02 -23.86 -14.87
N THR A 51 -15.57 -25.09 -15.11
CA THR A 51 -15.57 -26.18 -14.13
C THR A 51 -14.71 -25.85 -12.91
N ILE A 52 -13.53 -25.26 -13.13
CA ILE A 52 -12.63 -24.84 -12.03
C ILE A 52 -13.26 -23.72 -11.19
N SER A 53 -13.93 -22.77 -11.85
CA SER A 53 -14.61 -21.65 -11.18
C SER A 53 -15.82 -22.14 -10.37
N ALA A 54 -16.61 -23.04 -10.93
CA ALA A 54 -17.74 -23.67 -10.26
C ALA A 54 -17.30 -24.50 -9.04
N PHE A 55 -16.20 -25.26 -9.15
CA PHE A 55 -15.62 -25.98 -8.02
C PHE A 55 -15.18 -25.03 -6.90
N ALA A 56 -14.50 -23.93 -7.25
CA ALA A 56 -14.03 -22.95 -6.28
C ALA A 56 -15.18 -22.28 -5.51
N ALA A 57 -16.32 -22.03 -6.18
CA ALA A 57 -17.53 -21.50 -5.57
C ALA A 57 -18.23 -22.53 -4.66
N ALA A 58 -18.31 -23.80 -5.09
CA ALA A 58 -18.97 -24.86 -4.34
C ALA A 58 -18.18 -25.34 -3.11
N CYS A 59 -16.84 -25.21 -3.13
CA CYS A 59 -15.95 -25.68 -2.08
C CYS A 59 -15.11 -24.52 -1.48
N PRO A 60 -15.73 -23.55 -0.77
CA PRO A 60 -15.01 -22.42 -0.19
C PRO A 60 -13.96 -22.87 0.82
N ALA A 61 -12.79 -22.22 0.82
CA ALA A 61 -11.71 -22.51 1.76
C ALA A 61 -10.81 -21.28 1.95
N ALA A 62 -9.99 -21.30 3.02
CA ALA A 62 -9.01 -20.24 3.28
C ALA A 62 -8.07 -20.01 2.06
N PRO A 63 -7.51 -18.79 1.87
CA PRO A 63 -6.74 -18.44 0.68
C PRO A 63 -5.55 -19.37 0.39
N ALA A 64 -4.84 -19.80 1.43
CA ALA A 64 -3.71 -20.73 1.30
C ALA A 64 -4.18 -22.11 0.77
N THR A 65 -5.33 -22.58 1.24
CA THR A 65 -5.93 -23.86 0.81
C THR A 65 -6.42 -23.79 -0.63
N ARG A 66 -7.04 -22.68 -1.06
CA ARG A 66 -7.45 -22.50 -2.45
C ARG A 66 -6.28 -22.48 -3.42
N ARG A 67 -5.19 -21.78 -3.09
CA ARG A 67 -3.95 -21.78 -3.88
C ARG A 67 -3.35 -23.19 -3.99
N ARG A 68 -3.32 -23.92 -2.86
CA ARG A 68 -2.86 -25.31 -2.83
C ARG A 68 -3.71 -26.21 -3.74
N ARG A 69 -5.04 -26.13 -3.62
CA ARG A 69 -5.98 -26.87 -4.47
C ARG A 69 -5.75 -26.59 -5.95
N LEU A 70 -5.69 -25.31 -6.35
CA LEU A 70 -5.43 -24.94 -7.75
C LEU A 70 -4.09 -25.48 -8.25
N THR A 71 -3.05 -25.43 -7.42
CA THR A 71 -1.74 -25.99 -7.77
C THR A 71 -1.80 -27.52 -7.92
N ALA A 72 -2.58 -28.21 -7.08
CA ALA A 72 -2.83 -29.64 -7.20
C ALA A 72 -3.57 -29.97 -8.51
N LEU A 73 -4.62 -29.23 -8.86
CA LEU A 73 -5.36 -29.43 -10.12
C LEU A 73 -4.46 -29.21 -11.34
N GLN A 74 -3.67 -28.14 -11.35
CA GLN A 74 -2.69 -27.87 -12.41
C GLN A 74 -1.63 -28.97 -12.49
N HIS A 75 -1.16 -29.50 -11.36
CA HIS A 75 -0.21 -30.59 -11.31
C HIS A 75 -0.78 -31.88 -11.93
N HIS A 76 -2.01 -32.25 -11.57
CA HIS A 76 -2.67 -33.43 -12.13
C HIS A 76 -2.94 -33.29 -13.64
N HIS A 77 -3.38 -32.11 -14.10
CA HIS A 77 -3.55 -31.86 -15.53
C HIS A 77 -2.23 -32.02 -16.29
N ARG A 78 -1.14 -31.44 -15.76
CA ARG A 78 0.20 -31.53 -16.37
C ARG A 78 0.72 -32.97 -16.45
N ILE A 79 0.54 -33.78 -15.41
CA ILE A 79 0.95 -35.19 -15.41
C ILE A 79 0.22 -35.98 -16.51
N HIS A 80 -1.03 -35.63 -16.80
CA HIS A 80 -1.83 -36.26 -17.84
C HIS A 80 -1.69 -35.60 -19.22
N GLY A 81 -0.72 -34.70 -19.42
CA GLY A 81 -0.45 -34.07 -20.72
C GLY A 81 -1.40 -32.92 -21.08
N PHE A 82 -2.26 -32.50 -20.16
CA PHE A 82 -3.18 -31.37 -20.36
C PHE A 82 -2.62 -30.09 -19.72
N GLN A 83 -2.90 -28.94 -20.33
CA GLN A 83 -2.71 -27.64 -19.70
C GLN A 83 -4.06 -27.12 -19.26
N LEU A 84 -4.18 -26.76 -17.99
CA LEU A 84 -5.37 -26.06 -17.50
C LEU A 84 -5.36 -24.64 -18.12
N PRO A 85 -6.44 -24.15 -18.76
CA PRO A 85 -6.44 -22.84 -19.43
C PRO A 85 -6.19 -21.71 -18.43
N ALA A 86 -5.15 -20.88 -18.58
CA ALA A 86 -4.69 -19.90 -17.57
C ALA A 86 -5.77 -18.91 -17.05
N ASP A 87 -6.91 -18.79 -17.75
CA ASP A 87 -8.07 -17.95 -17.42
C ASP A 87 -8.98 -18.50 -16.30
N HIS A 88 -8.43 -19.18 -15.29
CA HIS A 88 -9.17 -19.52 -14.06
C HIS A 88 -9.35 -18.31 -13.11
N SER A 89 -8.97 -17.10 -13.54
CA SER A 89 -9.09 -15.86 -12.76
C SER A 89 -10.49 -15.23 -12.82
N ALA A 90 -11.47 -15.90 -13.43
CA ALA A 90 -12.86 -15.43 -13.48
C ALA A 90 -13.67 -15.69 -12.20
N ALA A 91 -13.04 -16.22 -11.14
CA ALA A 91 -13.48 -15.88 -9.79
C ALA A 91 -12.90 -14.49 -9.49
N PRO A 92 -13.71 -13.46 -9.16
CA PRO A 92 -13.18 -12.13 -8.83
C PRO A 92 -12.00 -12.33 -7.90
N ALA A 93 -10.83 -11.84 -8.34
CA ALA A 93 -9.59 -11.99 -7.61
C ALA A 93 -9.90 -11.56 -6.18
N GLU A 94 -9.86 -12.51 -5.24
CA GLU A 94 -10.21 -12.16 -3.88
C GLU A 94 -9.30 -11.02 -3.46
N PRO A 95 -9.86 -9.88 -3.03
CA PRO A 95 -9.09 -8.67 -2.92
C PRO A 95 -7.91 -8.96 -2.00
N THR A 96 -6.69 -8.72 -2.51
CA THR A 96 -5.44 -9.11 -1.82
C THR A 96 -5.28 -8.46 -0.44
N ARG A 97 -6.17 -7.54 -0.11
CA ARG A 97 -6.39 -6.88 1.18
C ARG A 97 -7.88 -6.57 1.31
N ALA A 98 -8.40 -6.53 2.55
CA ALA A 98 -9.75 -6.05 2.80
C ALA A 98 -9.91 -4.63 2.24
N LEU A 99 -11.00 -4.39 1.52
CA LEU A 99 -11.39 -3.05 1.08
C LEU A 99 -11.70 -2.18 2.30
N ILE A 100 -11.39 -0.90 2.20
CA ILE A 100 -11.67 0.08 3.25
C ILE A 100 -13.13 0.48 3.08
N ASP A 101 -13.88 0.50 4.18
CA ASP A 101 -15.27 0.97 4.17
C ASP A 101 -15.36 2.38 3.55
N PRO A 102 -16.21 2.62 2.54
CA PRO A 102 -16.32 3.91 1.88
C PRO A 102 -16.66 5.06 2.84
N GLY A 103 -17.48 4.83 3.86
CA GLY A 103 -17.81 5.84 4.87
C GLY A 103 -16.59 6.23 5.71
N GLN A 104 -15.72 5.27 6.04
CA GLN A 104 -14.44 5.55 6.71
C GLN A 104 -13.46 6.32 5.80
N VAL A 105 -13.46 6.04 4.50
CA VAL A 105 -12.65 6.79 3.53
C VAL A 105 -13.13 8.24 3.44
N GLU A 106 -14.43 8.46 3.30
CA GLU A 106 -15.02 9.79 3.28
C GLU A 106 -14.69 10.57 4.56
N TRP A 107 -14.96 9.97 5.72
CA TRP A 107 -14.67 10.58 7.02
C TRP A 107 -13.19 10.97 7.15
N ALA A 108 -12.28 10.08 6.75
CA ALA A 108 -10.85 10.36 6.80
C ALA A 108 -10.42 11.45 5.80
N MET A 109 -10.97 11.47 4.58
CA MET A 109 -10.71 12.51 3.58
C MET A 109 -11.07 13.91 4.08
N ARG A 110 -12.18 14.03 4.81
CA ARG A 110 -12.65 15.30 5.41
C ARG A 110 -11.79 15.72 6.59
N LEU A 111 -11.36 14.78 7.43
CA LEU A 111 -10.62 15.09 8.66
C LEU A 111 -9.12 15.31 8.46
N LEU A 112 -8.50 14.74 7.42
CA LEU A 112 -7.07 14.95 7.16
C LEU A 112 -6.76 16.45 6.92
N PRO A 113 -5.73 17.03 7.53
CA PRO A 113 -5.38 18.43 7.29
C PRO A 113 -4.96 18.67 5.83
N SER A 114 -5.34 19.79 5.26
CA SER A 114 -4.88 20.21 3.92
C SER A 114 -3.92 21.41 3.98
N THR A 115 -3.85 22.10 5.11
CA THR A 115 -3.05 23.29 5.40
C THR A 115 -2.24 23.10 6.68
N GLY A 116 -1.41 24.09 7.02
CA GLY A 116 -0.47 24.02 8.13
C GLY A 116 0.88 23.44 7.71
N TRP A 117 1.94 23.85 8.41
CA TRP A 117 3.32 23.62 7.99
C TRP A 117 3.63 22.11 7.85
N ILE A 118 3.31 21.34 8.88
CA ILE A 118 3.60 19.90 8.94
C ILE A 118 2.32 19.07 8.73
N GLY A 119 1.21 19.50 9.33
CA GLY A 119 -0.09 18.83 9.22
C GLY A 119 -0.53 18.69 7.76
N GLY A 120 -0.65 19.80 7.03
CA GLY A 120 -1.13 19.79 5.65
C GLY A 120 -0.27 18.98 4.69
N LEU A 121 1.02 18.85 4.98
CA LEU A 121 1.93 18.03 4.18
C LEU A 121 1.63 16.53 4.35
N PHE A 122 1.56 16.08 5.62
CA PHE A 122 1.19 14.71 5.92
C PHE A 122 -0.21 14.38 5.43
N GLY A 123 -1.18 15.27 5.66
CA GLY A 123 -2.55 15.06 5.25
C GLY A 123 -2.74 14.99 3.73
N ARG A 124 -1.98 15.76 2.93
CA ARG A 124 -2.02 15.64 1.46
C ARG A 124 -1.44 14.31 0.96
N ARG A 125 -0.32 13.84 1.52
CA ARG A 125 0.23 12.51 1.22
C ARG A 125 -0.77 11.41 1.59
N ASP A 126 -1.30 11.49 2.80
CA ASP A 126 -2.14 10.44 3.37
C ASP A 126 -3.49 10.38 2.64
N ARG A 127 -4.02 11.51 2.15
CA ARG A 127 -5.16 11.51 1.22
C ARG A 127 -4.82 10.77 -0.08
N ALA A 128 -3.76 11.17 -0.76
CA ALA A 128 -3.36 10.51 -2.01
C ALA A 128 -3.15 8.99 -1.82
N LEU A 129 -2.52 8.59 -0.72
CA LEU A 129 -2.31 7.17 -0.38
C LEU A 129 -3.62 6.45 -0.11
N LEU A 130 -4.51 7.06 0.69
CA LEU A 130 -5.79 6.48 1.05
C LEU A 130 -6.67 6.28 -0.18
N THR A 131 -6.71 7.24 -1.09
CA THR A 131 -7.41 7.12 -2.37
C THR A 131 -6.92 5.91 -3.18
N VAL A 132 -5.60 5.75 -3.36
CA VAL A 132 -5.05 4.57 -4.05
C VAL A 132 -5.42 3.29 -3.31
N ALA A 133 -5.31 3.31 -1.99
CA ALA A 133 -5.68 2.19 -1.13
C ALA A 133 -7.21 2.02 -0.95
N ALA A 134 -8.05 2.85 -1.51
CA ALA A 134 -9.51 2.67 -1.45
C ALA A 134 -10.03 2.21 -2.81
N HIS A 135 -9.54 2.81 -3.90
CA HIS A 135 -10.11 2.64 -5.24
C HIS A 135 -9.42 1.53 -6.04
N THR A 136 -8.24 1.05 -5.62
CA THR A 136 -7.47 0.04 -6.38
C THR A 136 -7.30 -1.26 -5.60
N GLU A 137 -7.17 -2.39 -6.31
CA GLU A 137 -6.87 -3.69 -5.69
C GLU A 137 -5.36 -3.94 -5.51
N ILE A 138 -4.54 -2.92 -5.74
CA ILE A 138 -3.09 -3.00 -5.63
C ILE A 138 -2.71 -3.37 -4.18
N PRO A 139 -1.88 -4.42 -3.97
CA PRO A 139 -1.44 -4.80 -2.64
C PRO A 139 -0.52 -3.72 -2.04
N TYR A 140 -0.54 -3.54 -0.71
CA TYR A 140 0.25 -2.49 -0.04
C TYR A 140 1.76 -2.53 -0.36
N ARG A 141 2.30 -3.72 -0.65
CA ARG A 141 3.69 -3.88 -1.08
C ARG A 141 3.99 -3.23 -2.42
N GLN A 142 3.03 -3.24 -3.34
CA GLN A 142 3.16 -2.62 -4.65
C GLN A 142 2.83 -1.14 -4.55
N ILE A 143 1.83 -0.73 -3.76
CA ILE A 143 1.58 0.69 -3.46
C ILE A 143 2.86 1.37 -2.92
N ALA A 144 3.58 0.70 -2.01
CA ALA A 144 4.88 1.15 -1.51
C ALA A 144 5.95 1.31 -2.60
N ALA A 145 5.91 0.47 -3.63
CA ALA A 145 6.88 0.47 -4.72
C ALA A 145 6.50 1.40 -5.89
N LEU A 146 5.31 2.02 -5.87
CA LEU A 146 4.87 2.90 -6.94
C LEU A 146 5.83 4.07 -7.11
N THR A 147 6.22 4.33 -8.35
CA THR A 147 6.87 5.58 -8.76
C THR A 147 5.83 6.52 -9.33
N VAL A 148 6.17 7.80 -9.45
CA VAL A 148 5.21 8.71 -10.07
C VAL A 148 5.06 8.51 -11.58
N GLY A 149 6.03 7.91 -12.26
CA GLY A 149 5.90 7.56 -13.68
C GLY A 149 4.77 6.55 -13.95
N GLN A 150 4.28 5.86 -12.91
CA GLN A 150 3.15 4.96 -12.98
C GLN A 150 1.79 5.65 -12.78
N LEU A 151 1.77 6.94 -12.43
CA LEU A 151 0.56 7.73 -12.27
C LEU A 151 0.20 8.43 -13.59
N HIS A 152 -1.01 8.18 -14.08
CA HIS A 152 -1.57 8.83 -15.25
C HIS A 152 -2.73 9.74 -14.84
N LEU A 153 -2.71 10.98 -15.33
CA LEU A 153 -3.68 12.02 -15.00
C LEU A 153 -4.18 12.65 -16.30
N ALA A 154 -5.49 12.60 -16.54
CA ALA A 154 -6.10 13.20 -17.73
C ALA A 154 -7.56 13.55 -17.46
N ASP A 155 -7.98 14.78 -17.80
CA ASP A 155 -9.37 15.23 -17.89
C ASP A 155 -10.29 14.81 -16.73
N GLY A 156 -9.81 14.97 -15.50
CA GLY A 156 -10.58 14.65 -14.29
C GLY A 156 -10.48 13.20 -13.83
N ALA A 157 -9.80 12.34 -14.60
CA ALA A 157 -9.53 10.95 -14.27
C ALA A 157 -8.07 10.74 -13.83
N ALA A 158 -7.87 9.70 -13.01
CA ALA A 158 -6.54 9.21 -12.67
C ALA A 158 -6.51 7.68 -12.79
N SER A 159 -5.38 7.15 -13.26
CA SER A 159 -5.11 5.72 -13.24
C SER A 159 -3.67 5.44 -12.79
N ILE A 160 -3.46 4.23 -12.28
CA ILE A 160 -2.15 3.75 -11.86
C ILE A 160 -1.82 2.48 -12.64
N THR A 161 -0.66 2.48 -13.29
CA THR A 161 -0.09 1.30 -13.93
C THR A 161 0.66 0.48 -12.90
N ASP A 162 0.21 -0.73 -12.60
CA ASP A 162 0.96 -1.60 -11.69
C ASP A 162 2.23 -2.18 -12.35
N GLN A 163 3.02 -2.92 -11.56
CA GLN A 163 4.26 -3.56 -12.03
C GLN A 163 4.05 -4.63 -13.11
N HIS A 164 2.82 -5.09 -13.33
CA HIS A 164 2.45 -6.07 -14.35
C HIS A 164 1.81 -5.42 -15.58
N GLY A 165 1.71 -4.08 -15.60
CA GLY A 165 1.13 -3.31 -16.70
C GLY A 165 -0.40 -3.15 -16.61
N ALA A 166 -1.05 -3.64 -15.56
CA ALA A 166 -2.50 -3.47 -15.40
C ALA A 166 -2.82 -2.04 -14.94
N GLN A 167 -3.87 -1.45 -15.53
CA GLN A 167 -4.38 -0.13 -15.16
C GLN A 167 -5.40 -0.25 -14.05
N HIS A 168 -5.18 0.49 -12.97
CA HIS A 168 -6.11 0.60 -11.84
C HIS A 168 -6.71 2.00 -11.83
N LEU A 169 -8.02 2.10 -12.00
CA LEU A 169 -8.71 3.38 -12.01
C LEU A 169 -8.83 3.95 -10.59
N VAL A 170 -8.74 5.27 -10.50
CA VAL A 170 -8.99 6.02 -9.27
C VAL A 170 -10.20 6.90 -9.51
N GLU A 171 -11.30 6.55 -8.83
CA GLU A 171 -12.60 7.21 -8.97
C GLU A 171 -12.54 8.71 -8.62
N SER A 172 -13.20 9.52 -9.46
CA SER A 172 -13.43 10.94 -9.25
C SER A 172 -14.71 11.17 -8.44
N ASP A 173 -14.80 12.34 -7.82
CA ASP A 173 -15.95 12.75 -7.01
C ASP A 173 -16.30 14.20 -7.35
N GLU A 174 -17.57 14.59 -7.18
CA GLU A 174 -18.01 15.98 -7.35
C GLU A 174 -17.42 16.90 -6.28
N SER A 175 -17.26 16.39 -5.05
CA SER A 175 -16.58 17.09 -3.97
C SER A 175 -15.08 17.15 -4.23
N PRO A 176 -14.48 18.35 -4.28
CA PRO A 176 -13.02 18.51 -4.38
C PRO A 176 -12.25 17.94 -3.19
N VAL A 177 -12.92 17.72 -2.06
CA VAL A 177 -12.36 17.14 -0.83
C VAL A 177 -12.23 15.62 -0.96
N LEU A 178 -13.22 14.96 -1.57
CA LEU A 178 -13.30 13.51 -1.74
C LEU A 178 -12.68 13.01 -3.05
N CYS A 179 -12.52 13.89 -4.04
CA CYS A 179 -12.07 13.53 -5.37
C CYS A 179 -10.64 12.94 -5.36
N GLY A 180 -10.55 11.64 -5.70
CA GLY A 180 -9.32 10.88 -5.70
C GLY A 180 -8.23 11.43 -6.64
N PRO A 181 -8.54 11.70 -7.92
CA PRO A 181 -7.62 12.37 -8.85
C PRO A 181 -7.10 13.70 -8.30
N CYS A 182 -7.94 14.49 -7.62
CA CYS A 182 -7.52 15.75 -7.02
C CYS A 182 -6.52 15.56 -5.87
N ALA A 183 -6.71 14.53 -5.03
CA ALA A 183 -5.76 14.18 -3.98
C ALA A 183 -4.38 13.82 -4.56
N LEU A 184 -4.36 13.01 -5.62
CA LEU A 184 -3.14 12.62 -6.34
C LEU A 184 -2.42 13.81 -6.97
N VAL A 185 -3.14 14.69 -7.68
CA VAL A 185 -2.56 15.90 -8.31
C VAL A 185 -1.94 16.82 -7.27
N ARG A 186 -2.65 17.06 -6.15
CA ARG A 186 -2.17 17.96 -5.08
C ARG A 186 -0.91 17.42 -4.42
N TRP A 187 -0.84 16.11 -4.19
CA TRP A 187 0.35 15.48 -3.63
C TRP A 187 1.52 15.47 -4.62
N ARG A 188 1.29 15.03 -5.87
CA ARG A 188 2.31 15.04 -6.92
C ARG A 188 2.89 16.44 -7.11
N ARG A 189 2.09 17.49 -7.19
CA ARG A 189 2.61 18.86 -7.35
C ARG A 189 3.64 19.24 -6.27
N LEU A 190 3.48 18.76 -5.05
CA LEU A 190 4.47 18.98 -3.98
C LEU A 190 5.77 18.20 -4.22
N LEU A 191 5.68 16.96 -4.70
CA LEU A 191 6.87 16.20 -5.12
C LEU A 191 7.62 16.93 -6.24
N ASP A 192 6.91 17.46 -7.23
CA ASP A 192 7.51 18.24 -8.33
C ASP A 192 8.26 19.46 -7.85
N ILE A 193 7.65 20.25 -6.97
CA ILE A 193 8.30 21.44 -6.41
C ILE A 193 9.57 21.05 -5.64
N THR A 194 9.51 19.96 -4.89
CA THR A 194 10.61 19.53 -4.03
C THR A 194 11.78 18.99 -4.84
N VAL A 195 11.48 18.15 -5.83
CA VAL A 195 12.49 17.46 -6.64
C VAL A 195 13.05 18.38 -7.72
N ALA A 196 12.18 19.11 -8.44
CA ALA A 196 12.61 19.92 -9.58
C ALA A 196 13.21 21.27 -9.16
N ARG A 197 12.67 21.90 -8.10
CA ARG A 197 13.08 23.24 -7.66
C ARG A 197 13.96 23.24 -6.41
N LYS A 198 14.21 22.07 -5.81
CA LYS A 198 14.96 21.90 -4.54
C LYS A 198 14.43 22.78 -3.39
N THR A 199 13.16 23.19 -3.48
CA THR A 199 12.49 23.97 -2.43
C THR A 199 11.99 23.02 -1.35
N ARG A 200 12.01 23.47 -0.09
CA ARG A 200 11.43 22.66 1.01
C ARG A 200 9.91 22.57 0.81
N MET A 201 9.34 21.37 0.86
CA MET A 201 7.88 21.14 0.81
C MET A 201 7.14 22.04 1.80
N SER A 202 7.73 22.13 2.98
CA SER A 202 7.19 22.77 4.16
C SER A 202 7.08 24.29 4.00
N GLU A 203 8.06 24.91 3.30
CA GLU A 203 8.07 26.33 2.94
C GLU A 203 7.01 26.65 1.88
N PHE A 204 6.76 25.73 0.94
CA PHE A 204 5.69 25.90 -0.06
C PHE A 204 4.29 25.80 0.57
N LEU A 205 4.07 24.87 1.51
CA LEU A 205 2.78 24.74 2.19
C LEU A 205 2.50 25.90 3.16
N GLY A 206 3.49 26.37 3.91
CA GLY A 206 3.32 27.41 4.93
C GLY A 206 2.83 28.75 4.40
N HIS A 207 3.11 29.09 3.13
CA HIS A 207 2.79 30.42 2.58
C HIS A 207 1.80 30.43 1.41
N LYS A 208 1.55 29.31 0.73
CA LYS A 208 0.83 29.30 -0.57
C LYS A 208 -0.28 28.27 -0.72
N ALA A 209 -0.34 27.25 0.14
CA ALA A 209 -1.35 26.21 0.00
C ALA A 209 -2.67 26.66 0.65
N LYS A 210 -3.73 26.81 -0.16
CA LYS A 210 -5.09 27.04 0.37
C LYS A 210 -5.68 25.74 0.92
N GLU A 211 -6.54 25.90 1.91
CA GLU A 211 -7.37 24.82 2.43
C GLU A 211 -8.23 24.22 1.32
N VAL A 212 -8.34 22.90 1.33
CA VAL A 212 -9.20 22.15 0.41
C VAL A 212 -10.58 22.07 1.03
N THR A 213 -11.50 22.82 0.44
CA THR A 213 -12.90 22.94 0.83
C THR A 213 -13.82 22.48 -0.30
N GLU A 214 -15.13 22.42 -0.05
CA GLU A 214 -16.13 22.10 -1.08
C GLU A 214 -16.16 23.13 -2.23
N SER A 215 -15.74 24.37 -1.98
CA SER A 215 -15.63 25.43 -2.99
C SER A 215 -14.32 25.43 -3.77
N SER A 216 -13.41 24.50 -3.47
CA SER A 216 -12.14 24.40 -4.18
C SER A 216 -12.34 23.94 -5.63
N HIS A 217 -11.50 24.42 -6.55
CA HIS A 217 -11.52 23.89 -7.92
C HIS A 217 -10.98 22.46 -7.96
N HIS A 218 -11.35 21.72 -9.01
CA HIS A 218 -10.82 20.39 -9.33
C HIS A 218 -9.52 20.49 -10.15
N PRO A 219 -8.32 20.46 -9.54
CA PRO A 219 -7.06 20.50 -10.30
C PRO A 219 -6.86 19.27 -11.22
N CYS A 220 -7.63 18.20 -11.03
CA CYS A 220 -7.59 17.03 -11.92
C CYS A 220 -8.18 17.28 -13.31
N ARG A 221 -9.01 18.32 -13.51
CA ARG A 221 -9.61 18.64 -14.81
C ARG A 221 -8.62 19.28 -15.80
N ALA A 222 -7.56 19.87 -15.28
CA ALA A 222 -6.47 20.45 -16.07
C ALA A 222 -5.14 20.24 -15.32
N PRO A 223 -4.68 18.97 -15.19
CA PRO A 223 -3.49 18.67 -14.43
C PRO A 223 -2.25 19.21 -15.16
N GLN A 224 -1.32 19.81 -14.41
CA GLN A 224 -0.04 20.20 -14.99
C GLN A 224 0.77 18.95 -15.38
N PRO A 225 1.58 19.02 -16.45
CA PRO A 225 2.47 17.93 -16.81
C PRO A 225 3.40 17.57 -15.65
N ILE A 226 3.57 16.27 -15.46
CA ILE A 226 4.51 15.66 -14.51
C ILE A 226 5.93 16.09 -14.91
N ASP A 227 6.64 16.80 -14.01
CA ASP A 227 8.07 17.11 -14.21
C ASP A 227 8.89 15.82 -14.46
N PRO A 228 9.71 15.77 -15.54
CA PRO A 228 10.50 14.60 -15.88
C PRO A 228 11.44 14.13 -14.76
N LYS A 229 11.97 15.05 -13.93
CA LYS A 229 12.89 14.71 -12.84
C LYS A 229 12.24 13.89 -11.73
N THR A 230 10.91 13.97 -11.62
CA THR A 230 10.14 13.32 -10.56
C THR A 230 9.54 11.98 -11.04
N LEU A 231 9.69 11.59 -12.31
CA LEU A 231 9.12 10.34 -12.84
C LEU A 231 9.59 9.09 -12.08
N GLN A 232 10.88 9.03 -11.75
CA GLN A 232 11.50 7.88 -11.06
C GLN A 232 11.39 7.97 -9.54
N VAL A 233 10.81 9.05 -9.02
CA VAL A 233 10.66 9.26 -7.58
C VAL A 233 9.53 8.40 -7.07
N SER A 234 9.68 7.84 -5.86
CA SER A 234 8.61 7.14 -5.17
C SER A 234 7.36 8.03 -5.11
N LEU A 235 6.19 7.45 -5.39
CA LEU A 235 4.92 8.16 -5.26
C LEU A 235 4.61 8.45 -3.79
N PHE A 236 5.05 7.59 -2.86
CA PHE A 236 4.81 7.76 -1.43
C PHE A 236 6.11 7.65 -0.62
N PRO A 237 6.95 8.69 -0.65
CA PRO A 237 8.16 8.73 0.16
C PRO A 237 7.87 8.99 1.65
N PRO A 238 8.75 8.53 2.55
CA PRO A 238 8.69 8.92 3.95
C PRO A 238 8.99 10.42 4.06
N ILE A 239 8.23 11.08 4.92
CA ILE A 239 8.43 12.48 5.28
C ILE A 239 8.92 12.45 6.73
N ASN A 240 10.05 13.10 7.00
CA ASN A 240 10.55 13.19 8.36
C ASN A 240 9.65 14.11 9.21
N GLN A 241 9.91 14.15 10.51
CA GLN A 241 9.08 14.92 11.43
C GLN A 241 9.00 16.41 11.07
N TRP A 242 9.98 16.97 10.38
CA TRP A 242 10.06 18.39 10.00
C TRP A 242 9.55 18.66 8.58
N GLY A 243 8.88 17.71 7.94
CA GLY A 243 8.36 17.89 6.59
C GLY A 243 9.38 17.77 5.45
N HIS A 244 10.56 17.19 5.72
CA HIS A 244 11.58 16.98 4.69
C HIS A 244 11.55 15.56 4.13
N LEU A 245 11.84 15.45 2.84
CA LEU A 245 12.19 14.18 2.20
C LEU A 245 13.66 13.86 2.44
N ALA A 246 14.00 12.57 2.48
CA ALA A 246 15.39 12.15 2.49
C ALA A 246 16.13 12.60 1.22
N VAL A 247 17.43 12.90 1.33
CA VAL A 247 18.28 13.31 0.19
C VAL A 247 18.22 12.27 -0.93
N GLN A 248 18.25 10.99 -0.56
CA GLN A 248 17.86 9.90 -1.44
C GLN A 248 16.40 9.56 -1.14
N ILE A 249 15.50 9.93 -2.06
CA ILE A 249 14.07 9.73 -1.86
C ILE A 249 13.77 8.23 -1.91
N GLN A 250 13.51 7.65 -0.75
CA GLN A 250 13.14 6.25 -0.59
C GLN A 250 11.62 6.07 -0.65
N SER A 251 11.17 4.83 -0.83
CA SER A 251 9.77 4.46 -0.67
C SER A 251 9.39 4.24 0.79
N LEU A 252 8.13 4.52 1.15
CA LEU A 252 7.56 4.00 2.39
C LEU A 252 7.61 2.47 2.41
N THR A 253 7.80 1.89 3.59
CA THR A 253 7.72 0.43 3.74
C THR A 253 6.28 -0.06 3.54
N PRO A 254 6.07 -1.30 3.05
CA PRO A 254 4.72 -1.88 2.92
C PRO A 254 3.92 -1.85 4.23
N ARG A 255 4.59 -2.03 5.37
CA ARG A 255 3.98 -1.94 6.70
C ARG A 255 3.50 -0.53 7.03
N SER A 256 4.27 0.50 6.67
CA SER A 256 3.88 1.90 6.83
C SER A 256 2.70 2.27 5.94
N VAL A 257 2.70 1.86 4.67
CA VAL A 257 1.55 2.06 3.76
C VAL A 257 0.30 1.40 4.33
N SER A 258 0.41 0.14 4.74
CA SER A 258 -0.69 -0.61 5.33
C SER A 258 -1.23 0.03 6.61
N ARG A 259 -0.33 0.56 7.47
CA ARG A 259 -0.70 1.29 8.69
C ARG A 259 -1.41 2.60 8.38
N LEU A 260 -0.91 3.40 7.45
CA LEU A 260 -1.52 4.68 7.05
C LEU A 260 -2.91 4.46 6.42
N ALA A 261 -3.04 3.49 5.53
CA ALA A 261 -4.34 3.15 4.93
C ALA A 261 -5.37 2.70 5.98
N ARG A 262 -4.95 1.90 6.98
CA ARG A 262 -5.85 1.45 8.06
C ARG A 262 -6.14 2.49 9.13
N GLN A 263 -5.44 3.62 9.17
CA GLN A 263 -5.77 4.71 10.10
C GLN A 263 -7.14 5.31 9.79
N ALA A 264 -7.61 5.24 8.54
CA ALA A 264 -8.99 5.60 8.20
C ALA A 264 -10.03 4.76 8.97
N GLN A 265 -9.71 3.49 9.28
CA GLN A 265 -10.63 2.55 9.96
C GLN A 265 -10.52 2.57 11.49
N THR A 266 -9.38 3.01 12.02
CA THR A 266 -9.05 2.90 13.45
C THR A 266 -8.92 4.26 14.14
N GLY A 267 -9.35 5.33 13.44
CA GLY A 267 -9.16 6.72 13.82
C GLY A 267 -7.84 7.28 13.30
N LEU A 268 -7.91 8.47 12.72
CA LEU A 268 -6.73 9.21 12.28
C LEU A 268 -5.91 9.61 13.51
N ALA A 269 -4.73 9.02 13.67
CA ALA A 269 -3.79 9.48 14.68
C ALA A 269 -3.33 10.90 14.30
N ALA A 270 -3.49 11.87 15.20
CA ALA A 270 -2.94 13.20 15.00
C ALA A 270 -1.46 13.10 14.56
N HIS A 271 -1.12 13.85 13.51
CA HIS A 271 0.09 13.67 12.72
C HIS A 271 1.35 14.11 13.49
N ARG A 272 1.91 13.25 14.36
CA ARG A 272 3.38 13.12 14.57
C ARG A 272 3.77 11.89 15.39
N ALA A 273 5.08 11.60 15.37
CA ALA A 273 5.81 10.53 16.04
C ALA A 273 5.65 9.11 15.46
N VAL A 274 6.58 8.76 14.55
CA VAL A 274 7.24 7.45 14.57
C VAL A 274 8.65 7.75 15.08
N PRO A 275 9.10 7.18 16.22
CA PRO A 275 10.52 7.19 16.58
C PRO A 275 11.28 6.50 15.45
N VAL A 276 12.21 7.20 14.82
CA VAL A 276 13.29 6.53 14.11
C VAL A 276 14.20 6.06 15.23
N ASP A 277 14.42 4.74 15.35
CA ASP A 277 15.56 4.29 16.14
C ASP A 277 16.78 4.98 15.55
N GLU A 278 17.35 5.90 16.33
CA GLU A 278 18.70 6.36 16.08
C GLU A 278 19.55 5.09 16.09
N PHE A 279 20.00 4.65 14.93
CA PHE A 279 21.26 3.94 14.88
C PHE A 279 22.29 4.95 15.36
N THR A 280 22.51 4.99 16.67
CA THR A 280 23.70 5.59 17.24
C THR A 280 24.87 4.80 16.67
N THR A 281 25.49 5.35 15.64
CA THR A 281 26.86 5.03 15.26
C THR A 281 27.76 5.48 16.40
N ALA A 282 27.86 4.65 17.44
CA ALA A 282 29.02 4.64 18.31
C ALA A 282 30.05 3.71 17.65
N LEU A 283 30.72 4.22 16.61
CA LEU A 283 32.00 3.69 16.17
C LEU A 283 33.04 4.69 16.68
N ASP A 284 33.64 4.37 17.82
CA ASP A 284 35.03 4.69 18.19
C ASP A 284 35.27 4.28 19.66
N GLY A 285 35.12 2.98 19.92
CA GLY A 285 35.61 2.33 21.13
C GLY A 285 36.22 0.98 20.74
N PRO A 286 37.34 0.55 21.35
CA PRO A 286 37.97 -0.72 21.01
C PRO A 286 36.98 -1.86 21.24
N ALA A 287 36.87 -2.75 20.24
CA ALA A 287 35.95 -3.88 20.26
C ALA A 287 36.19 -4.74 21.52
N PRO A 288 35.15 -5.01 22.33
CA PRO A 288 35.29 -5.95 23.42
C PRO A 288 35.58 -7.36 22.86
N THR A 289 36.56 -8.03 23.45
CA THR A 289 36.92 -9.41 23.13
C THR A 289 35.70 -10.31 23.36
N PRO A 290 35.34 -11.19 22.41
CA PRO A 290 34.13 -12.00 22.56
C PRO A 290 34.32 -13.02 23.69
N GLU A 291 33.65 -12.79 24.80
CA GLU A 291 33.50 -13.75 25.89
C GLU A 291 32.46 -14.82 25.48
N ALA A 292 32.73 -16.08 25.82
CA ALA A 292 31.91 -17.21 25.40
C ALA A 292 30.44 -17.06 25.84
N PRO A 293 29.46 -17.41 24.99
CA PRO A 293 28.05 -17.19 25.30
C PRO A 293 27.60 -18.04 26.50
N ALA A 294 27.07 -17.39 27.52
CA ALA A 294 26.39 -18.05 28.63
C ALA A 294 25.15 -18.82 28.14
N PRO A 295 24.78 -19.93 28.81
CA PRO A 295 23.64 -20.75 28.40
C PRO A 295 22.34 -19.94 28.42
N ALA A 296 21.55 -20.07 27.35
CA ALA A 296 20.32 -19.33 27.14
C ALA A 296 19.27 -19.65 28.21
N VAL A 297 19.00 -18.69 29.09
CA VAL A 297 17.81 -18.70 29.94
C VAL A 297 16.61 -18.31 29.06
N ALA A 298 15.60 -19.17 29.00
CA ALA A 298 14.36 -18.90 28.29
C ALA A 298 13.57 -17.79 29.00
N VAL A 299 13.76 -16.55 28.58
CA VAL A 299 12.90 -15.42 29.00
C VAL A 299 11.58 -15.53 28.24
N PRO A 300 10.41 -15.58 28.92
CA PRO A 300 9.11 -15.57 28.25
C PRO A 300 8.98 -14.30 27.41
N ARG A 301 8.59 -14.43 26.13
CA ARG A 301 8.32 -13.28 25.28
C ARG A 301 7.13 -12.49 25.86
N PRO A 302 7.28 -11.20 26.20
CA PRO A 302 6.14 -10.42 26.67
C PRO A 302 5.11 -10.29 25.55
N VAL A 303 3.85 -10.56 25.87
CA VAL A 303 2.71 -10.30 24.99
C VAL A 303 2.47 -8.79 24.98
N TRP A 304 2.99 -8.12 23.96
CA TRP A 304 2.74 -6.69 23.77
C TRP A 304 1.30 -6.47 23.30
N ASP A 305 0.49 -5.79 24.11
CA ASP A 305 -0.82 -5.28 23.67
C ASP A 305 -0.60 -4.02 22.82
N TRP A 306 -0.38 -4.26 21.54
CA TRP A 306 -0.19 -3.22 20.54
C TRP A 306 -1.40 -2.28 20.41
N ALA A 307 -2.61 -2.74 20.73
CA ALA A 307 -3.81 -1.92 20.66
C ALA A 307 -3.83 -0.89 21.79
N ALA A 308 -3.59 -1.33 23.03
CA ALA A 308 -3.49 -0.46 24.20
C ALA A 308 -2.33 0.55 24.07
N ALA A 309 -1.17 0.09 23.59
CA ALA A 309 -0.03 0.97 23.33
C ALA A 309 -0.35 2.04 22.27
N ASN A 310 -1.07 1.65 21.22
CA ASN A 310 -1.49 2.57 20.16
C ASN A 310 -2.54 3.58 20.65
N GLN A 311 -3.48 3.15 21.49
CA GLN A 311 -4.49 4.01 22.09
C GLN A 311 -3.88 5.04 23.04
N LYS A 312 -2.98 4.61 23.94
CA LYS A 312 -2.26 5.52 24.85
C LYS A 312 -1.44 6.55 24.10
N ARG A 313 -0.78 6.12 23.02
CA ARG A 313 -0.05 7.00 22.11
C ARG A 313 -0.99 7.98 21.40
N ASN A 314 -2.16 7.55 20.94
CA ASN A 314 -3.15 8.43 20.31
C ASN A 314 -3.75 9.45 21.30
N ALA A 315 -4.00 9.06 22.54
CA ALA A 315 -4.47 9.96 23.58
C ALA A 315 -3.44 11.04 23.93
N ALA A 316 -2.16 10.66 24.09
CA ALA A 316 -1.07 11.61 24.30
C ALA A 316 -0.92 12.58 23.12
N LYS A 317 -1.20 12.14 21.89
CA LYS A 317 -1.20 12.98 20.69
C LYS A 317 -2.36 13.98 20.67
N ALA A 318 -3.56 13.56 21.06
CA ALA A 318 -4.71 14.46 21.14
C ALA A 318 -4.46 15.60 22.13
N ALA A 319 -3.78 15.33 23.24
CA ALA A 319 -3.40 16.33 24.24
C ALA A 319 -2.42 17.40 23.69
N LEU A 320 -1.65 17.08 22.65
CA LEU A 320 -0.64 17.96 22.05
C LEU A 320 -1.14 18.72 20.81
N ALA A 321 -2.34 18.40 20.28
CA ALA A 321 -2.90 19.07 19.11
C ALA A 321 -2.94 20.61 19.23
N PRO A 322 -3.31 21.22 20.39
CA PRO A 322 -3.38 22.68 20.53
C PRO A 322 -2.03 23.41 20.35
N LEU A 323 -0.90 22.73 20.59
CA LEU A 323 0.44 23.29 20.37
C LEU A 323 0.75 23.45 18.88
N THR A 324 0.16 22.60 18.03
CA THR A 324 0.35 22.69 16.57
C THR A 324 -0.39 23.91 16.04
N ASP A 325 -1.63 24.09 16.50
CA ASP A 325 -2.46 25.24 16.14
C ASP A 325 -1.81 26.57 16.59
N MET A 326 -1.18 26.58 17.78
CA MET A 326 -0.44 27.74 18.28
C MET A 326 0.78 28.08 17.41
N LEU A 327 1.50 27.07 16.92
CA LEU A 327 2.65 27.29 16.03
C LEU A 327 2.20 27.80 14.65
N ASP A 328 1.10 27.27 14.12
CA ASP A 328 0.51 27.75 12.87
C ASP A 328 0.03 29.23 13.01
N ASP A 329 -0.50 29.63 14.17
CA ASP A 329 -0.86 31.05 14.45
C ASP A 329 0.37 31.97 14.54
N ILE A 330 1.46 31.50 15.16
CA ILE A 330 2.72 32.24 15.21
C ILE A 330 3.28 32.46 13.79
N ASP A 331 3.27 31.44 12.93
CA ASP A 331 3.71 31.58 11.55
C ASP A 331 2.82 32.52 10.74
N ALA A 332 1.49 32.50 10.97
CA ALA A 332 0.57 33.44 10.35
C ALA A 332 0.91 34.90 10.72
N ARG A 333 1.19 35.17 12.00
CA ARG A 333 1.61 36.49 12.49
C ARG A 333 2.97 36.93 11.94
N ILE A 334 3.93 36.01 11.85
CA ILE A 334 5.24 36.29 11.22
C ILE A 334 5.06 36.72 9.77
N ASN A 335 4.19 36.04 9.02
CA ASN A 335 3.91 36.36 7.63
C ASN A 335 3.22 37.73 7.47
N GLU A 336 2.27 38.04 8.35
CA GLU A 336 1.61 39.34 8.37
C GLU A 336 2.61 40.47 8.63
N LEU A 337 3.50 40.30 9.61
CA LEU A 337 4.56 41.27 9.92
C LEU A 337 5.55 41.42 8.77
N ALA A 338 5.97 40.32 8.15
CA ALA A 338 6.87 40.35 7.00
C ALA A 338 6.24 41.05 5.79
N ALA A 339 4.94 40.88 5.57
CA ALA A 339 4.21 41.58 4.51
C ALA A 339 4.12 43.09 4.79
N ARG A 340 3.84 43.49 6.04
CA ARG A 340 3.83 44.91 6.46
C ARG A 340 5.20 45.58 6.30
N ALA A 341 6.28 44.88 6.66
CA ALA A 341 7.63 45.40 6.51
C ALA A 341 7.97 45.72 5.04
N ARG A 342 7.60 44.84 4.09
CA ARG A 342 7.82 45.09 2.65
C ARG A 342 7.05 46.30 2.14
N LEU A 343 5.82 46.51 2.61
CA LEU A 343 5.02 47.68 2.23
C LEU A 343 5.61 49.01 2.73
N LEU A 344 6.42 48.97 3.80
CA LEU A 344 7.13 50.14 4.33
C LEU A 344 8.47 50.38 3.62
N GLU A 345 9.09 49.36 3.03
CA GLU A 345 10.33 49.48 2.24
C GLU A 345 10.07 50.01 0.82
N ASP A 346 8.86 49.87 0.29
CA ASP A 346 8.44 50.36 -1.03
C ASP A 346 7.89 51.81 -1.03
N GLN A 347 7.92 52.52 0.11
CA GLN A 347 7.51 53.94 0.26
C GLN A 347 8.71 54.88 0.38
#